data_AF-A0A1H7ET28-F1
#
_entry.id   AF-A0A1H7ET28-F1
#
_cell.length_a   1.000
_cell.length_b   1.000
_cell.length_c   1.000
_cell.angle_alpha   90.00
_cell.angle_beta   90.00
_cell.angle_gamma   90.00
#
_symmetry.space_group_name_H-M   'P 1'
#
loop_
_entity.id
_entity.type
_entity.pdbx_description
1 polymer ?
#
loop_
_entity_poly.entity_id
_entity_poly.type
_entity_poly.pdbx_seq_one_letter_code
_entity_poly.pdbx_strand_id
1 'polypeptide(L)'
;MRERWLRSGRRARGAAAALLLAPALCLAESAYGSASASARLQITVVVPPVFRVLEVTPVADGYEYRVWTNMPSIVIGGHEYRFERIGENTVRVPTAPGDTWVVHGL
;
A
#
# COMPACT_ATOMS: atom_id res chain seq x y z
N MET A 1 43.60 -20.46 -84.23
CA MET A 1 44.25 -19.19 -84.60
C MET A 1 43.72 -18.13 -83.63
N ARG A 2 44.38 -17.75 -82.52
CA ARG A 2 45.61 -16.94 -82.36
C ARG A 2 45.67 -15.80 -83.38
N GLU A 3 45.54 -14.53 -82.94
CA GLU A 3 46.59 -13.51 -82.72
C GLU A 3 46.00 -12.48 -81.71
N ARG A 4 46.54 -12.19 -80.52
CA ARG A 4 47.84 -11.62 -80.09
C ARG A 4 48.07 -10.20 -80.59
N TRP A 5 47.60 -9.23 -79.80
CA TRP A 5 48.24 -7.92 -79.66
C TRP A 5 48.75 -7.76 -78.22
N LEU A 6 50.07 -7.61 -78.10
CA LEU A 6 50.80 -7.33 -76.87
C LEU A 6 51.30 -5.89 -76.94
N ARG A 7 51.18 -5.20 -75.80
CA ARG A 7 51.97 -4.07 -75.26
C ARG A 7 51.06 -2.88 -74.93
N SER A 8 51.25 -2.15 -73.85
CA SER A 8 52.00 -2.31 -72.61
C SER A 8 51.72 -1.04 -71.83
N GLY A 9 51.14 -1.14 -70.64
CA GLY A 9 51.02 -0.03 -69.69
C GLY A 9 51.37 -0.55 -68.30
N ARG A 10 52.52 -0.11 -67.80
CA ARG A 10 53.19 -0.61 -66.59
C ARG A 10 52.52 -0.11 -65.30
N ARG A 11 52.51 -1.00 -64.29
CA ARG A 11 52.84 -0.78 -62.87
C ARG A 11 51.91 0.16 -62.08
N ALA A 12 51.68 0.04 -60.78
CA ALA A 12 51.92 -0.93 -59.73
C ALA A 12 51.36 -0.29 -58.44
N ARG A 13 51.13 -1.12 -57.41
CA ARG A 13 51.07 -0.75 -55.97
C ARG A 13 49.82 -0.04 -55.46
N GLY A 14 49.11 -0.76 -54.59
CA GLY A 14 48.10 -0.21 -53.69
C GLY A 14 47.48 -1.30 -52.81
N ALA A 15 48.32 -2.16 -52.21
CA ALA A 15 47.89 -2.93 -51.06
C ALA A 15 47.63 -1.96 -49.89
N ALA A 16 46.71 -2.32 -49.00
CA ALA A 16 46.38 -1.65 -47.73
C ALA A 16 45.32 -0.53 -47.78
N ALA A 17 44.05 -0.93 -47.88
CA ALA A 17 42.98 -0.31 -47.10
C ALA A 17 41.88 -1.33 -46.73
N ALA A 18 42.25 -2.60 -46.60
CA ALA A 18 41.44 -3.57 -45.86
C ALA A 18 41.76 -3.36 -44.38
N LEU A 19 41.00 -2.52 -43.67
CA LEU A 19 40.86 -2.49 -42.20
C LEU A 19 39.91 -1.38 -41.70
N LEU A 20 38.92 -0.94 -42.50
CA LEU A 20 37.86 -0.02 -42.03
C LEU A 20 36.76 -0.71 -41.20
N LEU A 21 37.05 -1.88 -40.61
CA LEU A 21 36.17 -2.61 -39.71
C LEU A 21 36.79 -2.67 -38.31
N ALA A 22 37.01 -1.51 -37.70
CA ALA A 22 37.16 -1.45 -36.25
C ALA A 22 35.73 -1.49 -35.65
N PRO A 23 35.34 -2.52 -34.88
CA PRO A 23 34.10 -2.46 -34.15
C PRO A 23 34.24 -1.33 -33.14
N ALA A 24 33.40 -0.30 -33.28
CA ALA A 24 33.28 0.74 -32.28
C ALA A 24 33.04 0.04 -30.94
N LEU A 25 34.06 0.04 -30.09
CA LEU A 25 34.01 -0.47 -28.73
C LEU A 25 32.91 0.34 -28.04
N CYS A 26 31.74 -0.27 -27.91
CA CYS A 26 30.64 0.26 -27.13
C CYS A 26 31.10 0.20 -25.67
N LEU A 27 31.79 1.24 -25.22
CA LEU A 27 31.96 1.54 -23.81
C LEU A 27 30.57 1.94 -23.31
N ALA A 28 29.78 0.95 -22.91
CA ALA A 28 28.65 1.19 -22.05
C ALA A 28 29.23 1.68 -20.72
N GLU A 29 29.33 3.00 -20.55
CA GLU A 29 29.55 3.59 -19.24
C GLU A 29 28.37 3.17 -18.36
N SER A 30 28.64 2.29 -17.39
CA SER A 30 27.76 2.07 -16.27
C SER A 30 27.69 3.37 -15.50
N ALA A 31 26.79 4.27 -15.90
CA ALA A 31 26.53 5.47 -15.13
C ALA A 31 26.07 5.03 -13.75
N TYR A 32 26.95 5.14 -12.76
CA TYR A 32 26.60 4.99 -11.36
C TYR A 32 25.84 6.26 -10.94
N GLY A 33 24.62 6.37 -11.45
CA GLY A 33 23.67 7.36 -11.02
C GLY A 33 23.00 6.90 -9.73
N SER A 34 22.80 7.81 -8.79
CA SER A 34 21.82 7.62 -7.73
C SER A 34 20.44 7.60 -8.38
N ALA A 35 20.05 6.45 -8.93
CA ALA A 35 18.66 6.21 -9.29
C ALA A 35 17.89 6.16 -7.97
N SER A 36 17.20 7.24 -7.63
CA SER A 36 16.29 7.28 -6.50
C SER A 36 15.23 6.21 -6.71
N ALA A 37 15.39 5.08 -6.04
CA ALA A 37 14.37 4.03 -5.97
C ALA A 37 13.41 4.41 -4.86
N SER A 38 12.22 4.90 -5.22
CA SER A 38 11.16 5.11 -4.23
C SER A 38 10.44 3.78 -3.98
N ALA A 39 10.50 3.32 -2.73
CA ALA A 39 9.67 2.20 -2.27
C ALA A 39 8.41 2.78 -1.59
N ARG A 40 7.23 2.28 -1.95
CA ARG A 40 5.98 2.63 -1.29
C ARG A 40 5.61 1.51 -0.32
N LEU A 41 5.60 1.83 0.97
CA LEU A 41 5.09 0.95 2.02
C LEU A 41 3.66 1.38 2.38
N GLN A 42 2.72 0.44 2.36
CA GLN A 42 1.37 0.63 2.89
C GLN A 42 1.18 -0.27 4.10
N ILE A 43 0.81 0.33 5.23
CA ILE A 43 0.47 -0.37 6.47
C ILE A 43 -1.03 -0.16 6.71
N THR A 44 -1.75 -1.24 6.96
CA THR A 44 -3.16 -1.20 7.36
C THR A 44 -3.30 -1.83 8.73
N VAL A 45 -3.94 -1.10 9.65
CA VAL A 45 -4.26 -1.59 10.99
C VAL A 45 -5.79 -1.68 11.09
N VAL A 46 -6.27 -2.86 11.47
CA VAL A 46 -7.69 -3.11 11.72
C VAL A 46 -7.90 -3.14 13.23
N VAL A 47 -8.73 -2.24 13.74
CA VAL A 47 -9.13 -2.22 15.14
C VAL A 47 -10.55 -2.77 15.24
N PRO A 48 -10.78 -3.93 15.88
CA PRO A 48 -12.12 -4.49 15.99
C PRO A 48 -13.00 -3.66 16.93
N PRO A 49 -14.32 -3.65 16.72
CA PRO A 49 -15.27 -3.07 17.67
C PRO A 49 -15.18 -3.75 19.04
N VAL A 50 -15.22 -2.95 20.10
CA VAL A 50 -15.16 -3.42 21.49
C VAL A 50 -16.19 -2.64 22.31
N PHE A 51 -16.98 -3.39 23.07
CA PHE A 51 -17.94 -2.87 24.04
C PHE A 51 -17.84 -3.68 25.33
N ARG A 52 -17.72 -3.01 26.47
CA ARG A 52 -17.63 -3.65 27.79
C ARG A 52 -18.52 -2.91 28.78
N VAL A 53 -19.26 -3.64 29.59
CA VAL A 53 -19.93 -3.09 30.77
C VAL A 53 -18.94 -3.14 31.93
N LEU A 54 -18.69 -1.98 32.55
CA LEU A 54 -17.79 -1.82 33.69
C LEU A 54 -18.55 -1.85 35.01
N GLU A 55 -19.70 -1.19 35.06
CA GLU A 55 -20.55 -1.09 36.25
C GLU A 55 -22.01 -0.90 35.84
N VAL A 56 -22.93 -1.38 36.68
CA VAL A 56 -24.37 -1.18 36.52
C VAL A 56 -24.96 -0.67 37.82
N THR A 57 -25.61 0.48 37.75
CA THR A 57 -26.23 1.15 38.91
C THR A 57 -27.73 1.24 38.67
N PRO A 58 -28.57 0.60 39.50
CA PRO A 58 -30.02 0.80 39.47
C PRO A 58 -30.37 2.25 39.80
N VAL A 59 -31.28 2.85 39.02
CA VAL A 59 -31.81 4.21 39.22
C VAL A 59 -33.34 4.19 39.13
N ALA A 60 -34.01 5.27 39.53
CA ALA A 60 -35.48 5.31 39.62
C ALA A 60 -36.20 4.91 38.31
N ASP A 61 -35.62 5.26 37.16
CA ASP A 61 -36.20 5.01 35.82
C ASP A 61 -35.43 3.96 35.00
N GLY A 62 -34.76 3.01 35.66
CA GLY A 62 -34.06 1.91 34.99
C GLY A 62 -32.65 1.71 35.51
N TYR A 63 -31.69 1.65 34.60
CA TYR A 63 -30.31 1.30 34.93
C TYR A 63 -29.34 2.24 34.24
N GLU A 64 -28.33 2.66 35.00
CA GLU A 64 -27.21 3.43 34.51
C GLU A 64 -26.01 2.49 34.33
N TYR A 65 -25.58 2.31 33.08
CA TYR A 65 -24.46 1.47 32.70
C TYR A 65 -23.23 2.35 32.50
N ARG A 66 -22.16 2.06 33.24
CA ARG A 66 -20.83 2.56 32.89
C ARG A 66 -20.19 1.58 31.92
N VAL A 67 -19.84 2.07 30.74
CA VAL A 67 -19.36 1.24 29.63
C VAL A 67 -18.03 1.75 29.11
N TRP A 68 -17.21 0.85 28.59
CA TRP A 68 -16.05 1.20 27.76
C TRP A 68 -16.31 0.78 26.33
N THR A 69 -16.12 1.68 25.37
CA THR A 69 -16.30 1.40 23.94
C THR A 69 -15.29 2.14 23.07
N ASN A 70 -14.82 1.50 22.00
CA ASN A 70 -14.04 2.16 20.95
C ASN A 70 -14.88 2.63 19.76
N MET A 71 -16.20 2.52 19.87
CA MET A 71 -17.16 2.93 18.85
C MET A 71 -17.77 4.30 19.21
N PRO A 72 -18.09 5.15 18.21
CA PRO A 72 -18.70 6.45 18.43
C PRO A 72 -20.19 6.34 18.83
N SER A 73 -20.83 5.22 18.50
CA SER A 73 -22.18 4.91 18.95
C SER A 73 -22.40 3.41 19.04
N ILE A 74 -23.46 3.02 19.73
CA ILE A 74 -23.94 1.64 19.83
C ILE A 74 -25.46 1.61 19.77
N VAL A 75 -26.01 0.46 19.39
CA VAL A 75 -27.44 0.20 19.51
C VAL A 75 -27.69 -0.79 20.63
N ILE A 76 -28.57 -0.43 21.58
CA ILE A 76 -29.04 -1.32 22.65
C ILE A 76 -30.58 -1.32 22.61
N GLY A 77 -31.18 -2.50 22.48
CA GLY A 77 -32.65 -2.62 22.45
C GLY A 77 -33.33 -1.84 21.31
N GLY A 78 -32.62 -1.60 20.20
CA GLY A 78 -33.13 -0.80 19.07
C GLY A 78 -32.94 0.72 19.22
N HIS A 79 -32.39 1.20 20.33
CA HIS A 79 -32.08 2.60 20.55
C HIS A 79 -30.59 2.88 20.31
N GLU A 80 -30.29 3.88 19.49
CA GLU A 80 -28.92 4.34 19.27
C GLU A 80 -28.47 5.25 20.42
N TYR A 81 -27.30 4.94 20.98
CA TYR A 81 -26.62 5.73 21.99
C TYR A 81 -25.31 6.25 21.39
N ARG A 82 -25.22 7.58 21.23
CA ARG A 82 -24.04 8.26 20.71
C ARG A 82 -23.17 8.76 21.85
N PHE A 83 -21.86 8.65 21.67
CA PHE A 83 -20.87 9.06 22.65
C PHE A 83 -20.13 10.31 22.18
N GLU A 84 -19.88 11.23 23.10
CA GLU A 84 -19.05 12.40 22.80
C GLU A 84 -17.59 12.01 22.56
N ARG A 85 -17.15 10.89 23.14
CA ARG A 85 -15.79 10.36 23.01
C ARG A 85 -15.74 8.84 23.06
N ILE A 86 -14.70 8.30 22.45
CA ILE A 86 -14.27 6.91 22.64
C ILE A 86 -13.75 6.71 24.07
N GLY A 87 -14.04 5.56 24.66
CA GLY A 87 -13.59 5.13 25.97
C GLY A 87 -14.76 4.95 26.93
N GLU A 88 -14.57 5.44 28.16
CA GLU A 88 -15.57 5.31 29.22
C GLU A 88 -16.71 6.32 29.07
N ASN A 89 -17.94 5.82 29.07
CA ASN A 89 -19.18 6.57 28.95
C ASN A 89 -20.26 5.99 29.87
N THR A 90 -21.29 6.79 30.12
CA THR A 90 -22.46 6.40 30.91
C THR A 90 -23.70 6.35 30.02
N VAL A 91 -24.45 5.25 30.08
CA VAL A 91 -25.65 5.01 29.27
C VAL A 91 -26.83 4.66 30.16
N ARG A 92 -27.97 5.32 29.95
CA ARG A 92 -29.22 4.95 30.62
C ARG A 92 -30.02 4.00 29.75
N VAL A 93 -30.26 2.80 30.29
CA VAL A 93 -31.00 1.74 29.62
C VAL A 93 -32.18 1.36 30.52
N PRO A 94 -33.40 1.25 29.97
CA PRO A 94 -34.59 0.95 30.76
C PRO A 94 -34.63 -0.51 31.27
N THR A 95 -33.71 -1.37 30.85
CA THR A 95 -33.76 -2.81 31.04
C THR A 95 -32.61 -3.33 31.92
N ALA A 96 -32.93 -4.32 32.76
CA ALA A 96 -32.05 -4.88 33.77
C ALA A 96 -30.90 -5.71 33.18
N PRO A 97 -29.72 -5.76 33.84
CA PRO A 97 -28.62 -6.60 33.39
C PRO A 97 -29.03 -8.07 33.49
N GLY A 98 -29.02 -8.79 32.36
CA GLY A 98 -29.41 -10.21 32.30
C GLY A 98 -30.33 -10.54 31.13
N ASP A 99 -31.03 -9.55 30.58
CA ASP A 99 -31.68 -9.71 29.28
C ASP A 99 -30.61 -9.68 28.18
N THR A 100 -30.68 -10.63 27.25
CA THR A 100 -29.69 -10.71 26.16
C THR A 100 -29.91 -9.57 25.18
N TRP A 101 -28.94 -8.66 25.07
CA TRP A 101 -28.95 -7.61 24.06
C TRP A 101 -27.82 -7.82 23.06
N VAL A 102 -28.14 -7.60 21.80
CA VAL A 102 -27.13 -7.56 20.75
C VAL A 102 -26.67 -6.12 20.59
N VAL A 103 -25.37 -5.90 20.79
CA VAL A 103 -24.75 -4.60 20.61
C VAL A 103 -24.08 -4.58 19.24
N HIS A 104 -24.45 -3.62 18.41
CA HIS A 104 -23.82 -3.37 17.12
C HIS A 104 -23.18 -1.98 17.12
N GLY A 105 -21.96 -1.90 16.59
CA GLY A 105 -21.29 -0.65 16.26
C GLY A 105 -21.74 -0.14 14.90
N LEU A 106 -21.93 1.17 14.79
CA LEU A 106 -22.15 1.87 13.53
C LEU A 106 -20.83 2.44 13.00
#